data_AF-A0A965A739-F1
#
_entry.id   AF-A0A965A739-F1
#
_cell.length_a   1.000
_cell.length_b   1.000
_cell.length_c   1.000
_cell.angle_alpha   90.00
_cell.angle_beta   90.00
_cell.angle_gamma   90.00
#
_symmetry.space_group_name_H-M   'P 1'
#
loop_
_entity.id
_entity.type
_entity.pdbx_description
1 polymer ?
#
loop_
_entity_poly.entity_id
_entity_poly.type
_entity_poly.pdbx_seq_one_letter_code
_entity_poly.pdbx_strand_id
1 'polypeptide(L)' 'MEYSQARCLDLKPRVSIVIPVYNEGDNVQPVLRRIFEVVKIDAEVLVVYDDPSDTTVPAIEKLQ' A
#
# COMPACT_ATOMS: atom_id res chain seq x y z
N MET A 1 -24.43 -11.18 -35.37
CA MET A 1 -24.16 -10.25 -34.26
C MET A 1 -23.26 -10.97 -33.27
N GLU A 2 -21.95 -10.86 -33.49
CA GLU A 2 -20.95 -11.35 -32.55
C GLU A 2 -20.93 -10.44 -31.34
N TYR A 3 -21.36 -10.98 -30.20
CA TYR A 3 -21.07 -10.37 -28.91
C TYR A 3 -19.56 -10.49 -28.69
N SER A 4 -18.85 -9.38 -28.86
CA SER A 4 -17.45 -9.23 -28.46
C SER A 4 -17.33 -9.42 -26.95
N GLN A 5 -17.20 -10.68 -26.54
CA GLN A 5 -16.64 -11.09 -25.28
C GLN A 5 -15.15 -10.69 -25.30
N ALA A 6 -14.87 -9.41 -25.12
CA ALA A 6 -13.66 -9.01 -24.43
C ALA A 6 -13.83 -9.49 -22.98
N ARG A 7 -13.74 -10.81 -22.78
CA ARG A 7 -13.47 -11.40 -21.48
C ARG A 7 -12.28 -10.62 -20.96
N CYS A 8 -12.41 -10.00 -19.79
CA CYS A 8 -11.26 -9.60 -19.01
C CYS A 8 -10.25 -10.74 -19.12
N LEU A 9 -9.20 -10.51 -19.91
CA LEU A 9 -8.01 -11.34 -19.92
C LEU A 9 -7.60 -11.51 -18.45
N ASP A 10 -6.88 -12.57 -18.11
CA ASP A 10 -6.30 -12.78 -16.77
C ASP A 10 -5.33 -11.63 -16.40
N LEU A 11 -5.87 -10.43 -16.24
CA LEU A 11 -5.19 -9.20 -15.90
C LEU A 11 -4.83 -9.36 -14.45
N LYS A 12 -3.54 -9.58 -14.21
CA LYS A 12 -2.91 -9.40 -12.92
C LYS A 12 -2.35 -7.98 -12.90
N PRO A 13 -3.15 -6.95 -12.56
CA PRO A 13 -2.64 -5.60 -12.52
C PRO A 13 -1.54 -5.53 -11.47
N ARG A 14 -0.49 -4.77 -11.77
CA ARG A 14 0.48 -4.36 -10.76
C ARG A 14 -0.16 -3.23 -9.95
N VAL A 15 -0.12 -3.36 -8.63
CA VAL A 15 -0.76 -2.41 -7.71
C VAL A 15 0.29 -1.70 -6.87
N SER A 16 0.18 -0.38 -6.78
CA SER A 16 0.96 0.43 -5.84
C SER A 16 -0.01 1.09 -4.86
N ILE A 17 0.17 0.83 -3.57
CA ILE A 17 -0.63 1.43 -2.49
C ILE A 17 0.17 2.61 -1.93
N VAL A 18 -0.29 3.82 -2.20
CA VAL A 18 0.36 5.04 -1.72
C VAL A 18 -0.33 5.51 -0.43
N ILE A 19 0.43 5.65 0.64
CA ILE A 19 -0.06 6.06 1.96
C ILE A 19 0.65 7.35 2.36
N PRO A 20 0.00 8.53 2.23
CA PRO A 20 0.52 9.75 2.80
C PRO A 20 0.43 9.69 4.33
N VAL A 21 1.45 10.18 5.02
CA VAL A 21 1.51 10.23 6.49
C VAL A 21 1.88 11.62 6.97
N TYR A 22 1.44 11.97 8.17
CA TYR A 22 1.84 13.19 8.86
C TYR A 22 1.81 12.98 10.37
N ASN A 23 2.99 12.81 10.98
CA ASN A 23 3.17 12.67 12.43
C ASN A 23 2.28 11.61 13.10
N GLU A 24 2.19 10.42 12.52
CA GLU A 24 1.35 9.32 13.02
C GLU A 24 2.06 8.46 14.08
N GLY A 25 3.38 8.53 14.19
CA GLY A 25 4.15 7.70 15.12
C GLY A 25 3.82 6.20 14.96
N ASP A 26 3.63 5.51 16.08
CA ASP A 26 3.34 4.07 16.09
C ASP A 26 1.91 3.72 15.56
N ASN A 27 1.04 4.71 15.28
CA ASN A 27 -0.30 4.47 14.72
C ASN A 27 -0.25 3.93 13.29
N VAL A 28 0.83 4.17 12.56
CA VAL A 28 1.03 3.65 11.19
C VAL A 28 1.14 2.12 11.15
N GLN A 29 1.68 1.53 12.22
CA GLN A 29 2.04 0.13 12.25
C GLN A 29 0.84 -0.83 12.11
N PRO A 30 -0.28 -0.68 12.87
CA PRO A 30 -1.45 -1.54 12.68
C PRO A 30 -2.05 -1.44 11.27
N VAL A 31 -1.98 -0.26 10.64
CA VAL A 31 -2.47 -0.06 9.26
C VAL A 31 -1.61 -0.87 8.28
N LEU A 32 -0.29 -0.72 8.34
CA LEU A 32 0.63 -1.46 7.47
C LEU A 32 0.50 -2.97 7.68
N ARG A 33 0.48 -3.44 8.93
CA ARG A 33 0.28 -4.87 9.25
C ARG A 33 -1.01 -5.40 8.64
N ARG A 34 -2.10 -4.66 8.77
CA ARG A 34 -3.39 -5.10 8.22
C ARG A 34 -3.39 -5.14 6.70
N ILE A 35 -2.78 -4.16 6.03
CA ILE A 35 -2.65 -4.12 4.57
C ILE A 35 -1.89 -5.35 4.08
N PHE A 36 -0.72 -5.64 4.65
CA PHE A 36 0.06 -6.83 4.28
C PHE A 36 -0.66 -8.15 4.60
N GLU A 37 -1.51 -8.18 5.62
CA GLU A 37 -2.31 -9.35 5.95
C GLU A 37 -3.43 -9.60 4.92
N VAL A 38 -4.13 -8.57 4.46
CA VAL A 38 -5.37 -8.73 3.66
C VAL A 38 -5.19 -8.59 2.16
N VAL A 39 -4.22 -7.80 1.70
CA VAL A 39 -4.01 -7.56 0.27
C VAL A 39 -3.38 -8.80 -0.34
N LYS A 40 -4.13 -9.50 -1.20
CA LYS A 40 -3.69 -10.76 -1.82
C LYS A 40 -3.19 -10.61 -3.26
N ILE A 41 -3.41 -9.44 -3.86
CA ILE A 41 -2.81 -9.11 -5.15
C ILE A 41 -1.36 -8.69 -4.94
N ASP A 42 -0.51 -8.97 -5.93
CA ASP A 42 0.86 -8.50 -5.93
C ASP A 42 0.88 -6.97 -5.90
N ALA A 43 1.39 -6.42 -4.80
CA ALA A 43 1.32 -4.99 -4.51
C ALA A 43 2.57 -4.52 -3.76
N GLU A 44 3.00 -3.30 -4.08
CA GLU A 44 3.96 -2.55 -3.29
C GLU A 44 3.25 -1.49 -2.43
N VAL A 45 3.83 -1.17 -1.27
CA VAL A 45 3.34 -0.11 -0.40
C VAL A 45 4.38 1.00 -0.35
N LEU A 46 3.97 2.22 -0.70
CA LEU A 46 4.79 3.42 -0.70
C LEU A 46 4.27 4.34 0.40
N VAL A 47 5.03 4.49 1.48
CA VAL A 47 4.71 5.46 2.53
C VAL A 47 5.39 6.79 2.18
N VAL A 48 4.59 7.85 2.06
CA VAL A 48 5.05 9.17 1.60
C VAL A 48 4.94 10.15 2.76
N TYR A 49 6.08 10.66 3.19
CA TYR A 49 6.21 11.76 4.15
C TYR A 49 6.90 12.94 3.47
N ASP A 50 6.62 14.15 3.93
CA ASP A 50 7.16 15.40 3.40
C ASP A 50 8.35 15.93 4.22
N ASP A 51 8.40 15.62 5.51
CA ASP A 51 9.45 16.06 6.43
C ASP A 51 10.24 14.87 7.02
N PRO A 52 11.59 14.86 6.97
CA PRO A 52 12.41 13.80 7.60
C PRO A 52 12.24 13.66 9.11
N SER A 53 11.74 14.69 9.80
CA SER A 53 11.45 14.67 11.23
C SER A 53 10.08 14.08 11.57
N ASP A 54 9.30 13.66 10.57
CA ASP A 54 8.00 13.04 10.77
C ASP A 54 8.11 11.83 11.70
N THR A 55 7.35 11.86 12.78
CA THR A 55 7.39 10.81 13.82
C THR A 55 6.98 9.42 13.30
N THR A 56 6.37 9.33 12.12
CA THR A 56 6.02 8.10 11.42
C THR A 56 7.26 7.33 10.94
N VAL A 57 8.33 8.02 10.51
CA VAL A 57 9.55 7.39 9.96
C VAL A 57 10.17 6.36 10.92
N PRO A 58 10.54 6.71 12.17
CA PRO A 58 11.12 5.74 13.10
C PRO A 58 10.14 4.62 13.50
N ALA A 59 8.83 4.81 13.34
CA ALA A 59 7.85 3.75 13.56
C ALA A 59 7.85 2.72 12.42
N ILE A 60 8.08 3.16 11.18
CA ILE A 60 8.18 2.29 9.99
C ILE A 60 9.49 1.50 9.99
N GLU A 61 10.61 2.13 10.36
CA GLU A 61 11.93 1.46 10.41
C GLU A 61 11.95 0.25 11.35
N LYS A 62 11.10 0.23 12.38
CA LYS A 62 10.95 -0.91 13.30
C LYS A 62 10.22 -2.12 12.66
N LEU A 63 9.55 -1.93 11.52
CA LEU A 63 8.77 -2.97 10.83
C LEU A 63 9.51 -3.63 9.66
N GLN A 64 10.61 -3.02 9.16
CA GLN A 64 11.42 -3.55 8.07
C GLN A 64 12.31 -4.72 8.52
#